data_AF-A0A9W8AGY9-F1
#
_entry.id   AF-A0A9W8AGY9-F1
#
_cell.length_a   1.000
_cell.length_b   1.000
_cell.length_c   1.000
_cell.angle_alpha   90.00
_cell.angle_beta   90.00
_cell.angle_gamma   90.00
#
_symmetry.space_group_name_H-M   'P 1'
#
loop_
_entity.id
_entity.type
_entity.pdbx_description
1 polymer ?
#
loop_
_entity_poly.entity_id
_entity_poly.type
_entity_poly.pdbx_seq_one_letter_code
_entity_poly.pdbx_strand_id
1 'polypeptide(L)'
;MRERQQQRRDRVEEWETRRRAKRSRNTGVRTHPAIGDAVVSGADDEFLLDPYECDLDSEQQGSIGEDGYSATVRSLLQSLESDTSNQTSFGSPPSTDNPTILDAETEPSRTTVYFASRTHSQLSQLIHEVRKTAYSEHTSVTPLGSRNTLCIHDPVRSLGNIQRINETCLDMQKSGLAANKRCPYFPNDPAALQNFQDHALAEVRDIEDMVQLGRQLHICPYYGSRSTLTESQWVTLPYNLLLQKSARESLGIRLRGNIVIIDEAHNLVDTLSQIYSCTVHLDHVNKAFSQLTAYFQKYKNRLSGGNVIYIRQLLSLLTALRKYLNSGGNRRISLTPSANDTEESS
;
A
#
# COMPACT_ATOMS: atom_id res chain seq x y z
N MET A 1 -4.17 7.15 -28.34
CA MET A 1 -4.27 8.61 -28.06
C MET A 1 -5.07 9.43 -29.08
N ARG A 2 -5.45 8.88 -30.24
CA ARG A 2 -6.12 9.64 -31.32
C ARG A 2 -7.59 9.17 -31.45
N GLU A 3 -8.59 10.03 -31.66
CA GLU A 3 -8.68 11.45 -31.32
C GLU A 3 -9.05 11.59 -29.82
N ARG A 4 -8.05 11.67 -28.94
CA ARG A 4 -8.17 11.33 -27.49
C ARG A 4 -9.04 10.08 -27.22
N GLN A 5 -8.78 9.03 -28.02
CA GLN A 5 -9.51 7.76 -28.11
C GLN A 5 -10.98 7.88 -28.59
N GLN A 6 -11.32 8.89 -29.41
CA GLN A 6 -12.57 9.10 -30.18
C GLN A 6 -13.93 9.17 -29.42
N GLN A 7 -14.15 10.04 -28.42
CA GLN A 7 -13.20 10.83 -27.64
C GLN A 7 -13.03 10.21 -26.24
N ARG A 8 -12.75 8.89 -26.21
CA ARG A 8 -12.92 7.93 -25.09
C ARG A 8 -14.37 7.45 -25.09
N ARG A 9 -14.63 6.40 -25.88
CA ARG A 9 -15.40 6.55 -27.13
C ARG A 9 -16.81 7.11 -26.98
N ASP A 10 -17.03 8.27 -27.62
CA ASP A 10 -18.17 9.19 -27.46
C ASP A 10 -18.75 9.28 -26.03
N ARG A 11 -17.81 9.30 -25.07
CA ARG A 11 -17.98 9.29 -23.61
C ARG A 11 -18.82 8.12 -23.13
N VAL A 12 -18.35 6.93 -23.52
CA VAL A 12 -19.00 5.61 -23.37
C VAL A 12 -20.41 5.67 -23.92
N GLU A 13 -20.47 6.02 -25.21
CA GLU A 13 -21.59 6.56 -25.98
C GLU A 13 -22.74 7.14 -25.13
N GLU A 14 -22.41 8.33 -24.62
CA GLU A 14 -23.20 9.18 -23.73
C GLU A 14 -23.52 8.58 -22.36
N TRP A 15 -22.53 7.92 -21.74
CA TRP A 15 -22.63 7.09 -20.53
C TRP A 15 -23.85 6.15 -20.61
N GLU A 16 -23.84 5.42 -21.72
CA GLU A 16 -24.92 4.63 -22.30
C GLU A 16 -26.26 5.37 -22.33
N THR A 17 -26.23 6.49 -23.06
CA THR A 17 -27.35 7.44 -23.25
C THR A 17 -28.06 7.74 -21.93
N ARG A 18 -27.23 8.13 -20.95
CA ARG A 18 -27.55 8.46 -19.56
C ARG A 18 -28.37 7.37 -18.87
N ARG A 19 -27.80 6.16 -18.93
CA ARG A 19 -28.33 4.94 -18.31
C ARG A 19 -29.81 4.77 -18.68
N ARG A 20 -30.03 4.82 -20.01
CA ARG A 20 -31.27 5.10 -20.75
C ARG A 20 -32.50 5.38 -19.89
N ALA A 21 -32.65 6.67 -19.58
CA ALA A 21 -33.80 7.28 -18.92
C ALA A 21 -34.08 6.84 -17.47
N LYS A 22 -33.04 6.49 -16.69
CA LYS A 22 -33.11 6.36 -15.21
C LYS A 22 -34.26 5.46 -14.68
N ARG A 23 -34.66 4.44 -15.44
CA ARG A 23 -35.98 3.78 -15.36
C ARG A 23 -37.11 4.71 -15.84
N SER A 24 -37.51 4.57 -17.09
CA SER A 24 -38.83 5.06 -17.50
C SER A 24 -39.90 4.17 -16.85
N ARG A 25 -40.63 4.73 -15.88
CA ARG A 25 -41.67 4.10 -15.02
C ARG A 25 -41.15 3.17 -13.92
N ASN A 26 -41.54 3.45 -12.66
CA ASN A 26 -41.17 2.67 -11.47
C ASN A 26 -42.04 1.40 -11.28
N THR A 27 -42.47 0.76 -12.38
CA THR A 27 -43.54 -0.24 -12.41
C THR A 27 -43.17 -1.43 -13.30
N GLY A 28 -43.18 -2.66 -12.78
CA GLY A 28 -43.25 -3.86 -13.62
C GLY A 28 -42.36 -5.06 -13.26
N VAL A 29 -42.60 -5.68 -12.10
CA VAL A 29 -42.35 -7.12 -11.81
C VAL A 29 -40.87 -7.60 -11.71
N ARG A 30 -40.64 -8.54 -10.78
CA ARG A 30 -39.37 -9.26 -10.54
C ARG A 30 -39.24 -10.49 -11.43
N THR A 31 -38.02 -10.83 -11.87
CA THR A 31 -37.53 -12.23 -11.98
C THR A 31 -36.00 -12.29 -12.08
N HIS A 32 -35.38 -13.23 -11.36
CA HIS A 32 -34.07 -13.83 -11.69
C HIS A 32 -34.31 -14.98 -12.69
N PRO A 33 -33.36 -15.42 -13.57
CA PRO A 33 -32.10 -16.10 -13.20
C PRO A 33 -30.89 -15.52 -14.00
N ALA A 34 -29.68 -16.11 -14.10
CA ALA A 34 -29.10 -17.37 -13.63
C ALA A 34 -27.60 -17.20 -13.28
N ILE A 35 -26.84 -18.30 -13.14
CA ILE A 35 -25.37 -18.37 -13.21
C ILE A 35 -25.02 -19.47 -14.23
N GLY A 36 -23.99 -19.24 -15.06
CA GLY A 36 -23.45 -20.24 -15.99
C GLY A 36 -21.99 -20.58 -15.63
N ASP A 37 -21.66 -21.87 -15.62
CA ASP A 37 -20.31 -22.35 -15.32
C ASP A 37 -19.33 -22.08 -16.47
N ALA A 38 -18.09 -21.75 -16.12
CA ALA A 38 -16.95 -21.71 -17.04
C ALA A 38 -15.78 -22.49 -16.44
N VAL A 39 -15.22 -23.41 -17.22
CA VAL A 39 -14.16 -24.34 -16.79
C VAL A 39 -12.81 -23.64 -16.75
N VAL A 40 -12.03 -23.90 -15.70
CA VAL A 40 -10.67 -23.38 -15.53
C VAL A 40 -9.68 -24.21 -16.35
N SER A 41 -8.87 -23.52 -17.15
CA SER A 41 -7.54 -23.98 -17.59
C SER A 41 -6.54 -22.92 -17.15
N GLY A 42 -5.49 -23.33 -16.43
CA GLY A 42 -4.64 -22.41 -15.69
C GLY A 42 -3.25 -22.19 -16.31
N ALA A 43 -2.56 -21.23 -15.72
CA ALA A 43 -1.11 -21.16 -15.56
C ALA A 43 -0.82 -20.25 -14.34
N ASP A 44 0.44 -19.93 -14.12
CA ASP A 44 0.94 -18.85 -13.26
C ASP A 44 1.05 -19.19 -11.76
N ASP A 45 2.02 -20.05 -11.43
CA ASP A 45 2.63 -20.24 -10.10
C ASP A 45 3.46 -19.01 -9.63
N GLU A 46 3.13 -17.80 -10.08
CA GLU A 46 3.95 -16.59 -9.95
C GLU A 46 3.66 -15.78 -8.65
N PHE A 47 3.30 -16.45 -7.56
CA PHE A 47 3.16 -15.81 -6.24
C PHE A 47 3.44 -16.73 -5.05
N LEU A 48 4.54 -17.48 -5.13
CA LEU A 48 5.23 -17.92 -3.93
C LEU A 48 6.02 -16.72 -3.37
N LEU A 49 5.96 -16.52 -2.05
CA LEU A 49 6.90 -15.63 -1.38
C LEU A 49 8.30 -16.25 -1.48
N ASP A 50 9.30 -15.44 -1.83
CA ASP A 50 10.69 -15.88 -1.78
C ASP A 50 10.99 -16.48 -0.39
N PRO A 51 11.72 -17.61 -0.33
CA PRO A 51 12.23 -18.11 0.94
C PRO A 51 12.95 -16.99 1.68
N TYR A 52 12.56 -16.76 2.94
CA TYR A 52 13.26 -15.82 3.79
C TYR A 52 14.66 -16.39 4.07
N GLU A 53 15.64 -15.93 3.30
CA GLU A 53 17.05 -16.22 3.51
C GLU A 53 17.49 -15.53 4.82
N CYS A 54 17.26 -16.23 5.93
CA CYS A 54 18.14 -16.09 7.08
C CYS A 54 19.55 -16.45 6.62
N ASP A 55 20.44 -15.47 6.59
CA ASP A 55 21.85 -15.75 6.87
C ASP A 55 21.94 -16.63 8.11
N LEU A 56 22.94 -17.53 8.11
CA LEU A 56 23.25 -18.54 9.13
C LEU A 56 22.50 -19.88 9.02
N ASP A 57 22.95 -20.71 8.07
CA ASP A 57 23.43 -22.06 8.39
C ASP A 57 24.70 -22.35 7.56
N SER A 58 25.83 -21.80 8.00
CA SER A 58 27.16 -22.28 7.61
C SER A 58 27.96 -22.66 8.84
N GLU A 59 28.15 -23.98 9.02
CA GLU A 59 29.01 -24.53 10.06
C GLU A 59 30.48 -24.24 9.73
N GLN A 60 30.95 -23.02 10.02
CA GLN A 60 32.38 -22.72 10.06
C GLN A 60 32.80 -22.25 11.46
N GLN A 61 33.70 -23.03 12.03
CA GLN A 61 34.24 -22.90 13.36
C GLN A 61 35.27 -21.75 13.42
N GLY A 62 34.79 -20.50 13.32
CA GLY A 62 35.60 -19.29 13.37
C GLY A 62 35.79 -18.77 14.80
N SER A 63 37.03 -18.50 15.20
CA SER A 63 37.34 -17.93 16.51
C SER A 63 36.82 -16.50 16.66
N ILE A 64 36.13 -16.23 17.79
CA ILE A 64 35.75 -14.88 18.20
C ILE A 64 37.00 -14.22 18.81
N GLY A 65 37.38 -13.05 18.33
CA GLY A 65 38.47 -12.23 18.90
C GLY A 65 38.03 -11.47 20.16
N GLU A 66 38.98 -10.89 20.91
CA GLU A 66 38.74 -10.22 22.21
C GLU A 66 37.72 -9.07 22.15
N ASP A 67 37.51 -8.50 20.96
CA ASP A 67 36.56 -7.45 20.61
C ASP A 67 35.12 -7.96 20.34
N GLY A 68 34.87 -9.27 20.38
CA GLY A 68 33.53 -9.87 20.37
C GLY A 68 32.87 -10.03 18.99
N TYR A 69 33.49 -9.54 17.91
CA TYR A 69 32.97 -9.66 16.54
C TYR A 69 33.49 -10.90 15.80
N SER A 70 32.72 -11.41 14.82
CA SER A 70 33.15 -12.50 13.95
C SER A 70 34.06 -11.99 12.82
N ALA A 71 34.87 -12.89 12.24
CA ALA A 71 35.77 -12.55 11.14
C ALA A 71 35.05 -11.93 9.93
N THR A 72 33.84 -12.41 9.60
CA THR A 72 33.01 -11.88 8.52
C THR A 72 32.57 -10.45 8.79
N VAL A 73 32.21 -10.12 10.03
CA VAL A 73 31.83 -8.74 10.43
C VAL A 73 33.03 -7.80 10.38
N ARG A 74 34.24 -8.26 10.76
CA ARG A 74 35.46 -7.44 10.59
C ARG A 74 35.76 -7.15 9.12
N SER A 75 35.62 -8.13 8.23
CA SER A 75 35.79 -7.94 6.77
C SER A 75 34.81 -6.91 6.21
N LEU A 76 33.55 -6.94 6.65
CA LEU A 76 32.52 -6.00 6.21
C LEU A 76 32.80 -4.57 6.72
N LEU A 77 33.21 -4.42 7.98
CA LEU A 77 33.62 -3.13 8.54
C LEU A 77 34.85 -2.54 7.81
N GLN A 78 35.86 -3.37 7.54
CA GLN A 78 37.06 -2.94 6.82
C GLN A 78 36.76 -2.54 5.36
N SER A 79 35.77 -3.17 4.72
CA SER A 79 35.30 -2.79 3.38
C SER A 79 34.61 -1.42 3.38
N LEU A 80 33.80 -1.14 4.40
CA LEU A 80 33.13 0.16 4.58
C LEU A 80 34.12 1.29 4.94
N GLU A 81 35.20 0.98 5.65
CA GLU A 81 36.28 1.94 5.91
C GLU A 81 37.11 2.26 4.66
N SER A 82 37.32 1.29 3.74
CA SER A 82 37.99 1.59 2.46
C SER A 82 37.20 2.55 1.57
N ASP A 83 35.87 2.44 1.50
CA ASP A 83 35.02 3.28 0.64
C ASP A 83 34.93 4.74 1.09
N THR A 84 35.24 5.04 2.36
CA THR A 84 35.16 6.41 2.92
C THR A 84 36.45 7.22 2.77
N SER A 85 37.53 6.63 2.25
CA SER A 85 38.86 7.26 2.18
C SER A 85 39.23 7.91 0.83
N ASN A 86 38.47 7.66 -0.24
CA ASN A 86 38.80 8.08 -1.62
C ASN A 86 37.86 9.16 -2.22
N GLN A 87 37.41 10.14 -1.42
CA GLN A 87 36.80 11.37 -1.95
C GLN A 87 37.66 12.62 -1.71
N THR A 88 38.73 12.76 -2.47
CA THR A 88 39.25 14.08 -2.85
C THR A 88 39.70 14.10 -4.32
N SER A 89 39.47 15.24 -4.98
CA SER A 89 39.91 15.66 -6.33
C SER A 89 38.88 15.64 -7.47
N PHE A 90 38.78 16.83 -8.08
CA PHE A 90 38.13 17.19 -9.34
C PHE A 90 38.76 16.45 -10.55
N GLY A 91 37.97 16.14 -11.59
CA GLY A 91 38.48 15.67 -12.89
C GLY A 91 37.38 15.23 -13.88
N SER A 92 37.48 15.63 -15.15
CA SER A 92 36.49 15.39 -16.23
C SER A 92 36.51 13.93 -16.78
N PRO A 93 35.51 13.49 -17.59
CA PRO A 93 35.12 12.08 -17.65
C PRO A 93 35.83 11.25 -18.73
N PRO A 94 35.93 9.92 -18.56
CA PRO A 94 36.15 8.98 -19.65
C PRO A 94 34.83 8.63 -20.36
N SER A 95 34.92 8.42 -21.66
CA SER A 95 33.80 8.07 -22.55
C SER A 95 33.59 6.55 -22.69
N THR A 96 32.52 6.20 -23.41
CA THR A 96 32.26 4.92 -24.10
C THR A 96 31.86 3.68 -23.28
N ASP A 97 30.54 3.43 -23.31
CA ASP A 97 29.89 2.17 -23.69
C ASP A 97 30.00 0.93 -22.77
N ASN A 98 29.08 0.90 -21.78
CA ASN A 98 28.21 -0.27 -21.55
C ASN A 98 27.04 0.08 -20.60
N PRO A 99 25.80 0.26 -21.09
CA PRO A 99 24.64 0.48 -20.22
C PRO A 99 24.08 -0.84 -19.70
N THR A 100 24.35 -1.16 -18.42
CA THR A 100 23.62 -2.22 -17.72
C THR A 100 22.15 -1.83 -17.58
N ILE A 101 21.24 -2.70 -18.01
CA ILE A 101 19.82 -2.39 -18.19
C ILE A 101 19.08 -2.41 -16.84
N LEU A 102 19.07 -1.29 -16.11
CA LEU A 102 18.17 -1.06 -14.97
C LEU A 102 17.51 0.33 -14.92
N ASP A 103 18.03 1.34 -15.62
CA ASP A 103 17.39 2.67 -15.75
C ASP A 103 17.03 2.99 -17.22
N ALA A 104 16.17 2.14 -17.80
CA ALA A 104 15.45 2.53 -19.01
C ALA A 104 14.38 3.56 -18.63
N GLU A 105 14.78 4.84 -18.53
CA GLU A 105 13.90 5.98 -18.28
C GLU A 105 12.88 6.12 -19.42
N THR A 106 11.80 5.35 -19.33
CA THR A 106 10.60 5.54 -20.15
C THR A 106 9.93 6.81 -19.63
N GLU A 107 10.40 7.95 -20.16
CA GLU A 107 9.79 9.27 -19.98
C GLU A 107 8.27 9.12 -20.06
N PRO A 108 7.52 9.69 -19.08
CA PRO A 108 6.09 9.49 -19.02
C PRO A 108 5.47 9.92 -20.35
N SER A 109 4.72 9.02 -21.00
CA SER A 109 4.11 9.23 -22.32
C SER A 109 3.14 10.41 -22.38
N ARG A 110 2.86 11.01 -21.23
CA ARG A 110 1.98 12.13 -20.97
C ARG A 110 2.31 12.75 -19.61
N THR A 111 2.34 14.08 -19.52
CA THR A 111 2.35 14.82 -18.24
C THR A 111 1.00 14.69 -17.52
N THR A 112 1.07 14.24 -16.27
CA THR A 112 -0.05 14.10 -15.32
C THR A 112 0.04 15.16 -14.23
N VAL A 113 -1.12 15.69 -13.82
CA VAL A 113 -1.26 16.63 -12.71
C VAL A 113 -1.71 15.86 -11.46
N TYR A 114 -0.84 15.77 -10.46
CA TYR A 114 -1.18 15.23 -9.14
C TYR A 114 -1.65 16.38 -8.24
N PHE A 115 -2.94 16.39 -7.89
CA PHE A 115 -3.50 17.38 -6.97
C PHE A 115 -3.69 16.73 -5.59
N ALA A 116 -2.98 17.24 -4.59
CA ALA A 116 -3.03 16.73 -3.23
C ALA A 116 -3.61 17.76 -2.26
N SER A 117 -4.55 17.31 -1.42
CA SER A 117 -5.17 18.10 -0.36
C SER A 117 -5.36 17.24 0.90
N ARG A 118 -5.74 17.86 2.01
CA ARG A 118 -5.76 17.22 3.34
C ARG A 118 -6.94 16.26 3.51
N THR A 119 -8.12 16.61 2.99
CA THR A 119 -9.35 15.81 3.16
C THR A 119 -9.95 15.38 1.83
N HIS A 120 -10.69 14.26 1.85
CA HIS A 120 -11.49 13.85 0.69
C HIS A 120 -12.57 14.88 0.32
N SER A 121 -13.12 15.66 1.28
CA SER A 121 -14.07 16.73 0.96
C SER A 121 -13.46 17.86 0.14
N GLN A 122 -12.20 18.25 0.38
CA GLN A 122 -11.48 19.23 -0.42
C GLN A 122 -11.18 18.71 -1.84
N LEU A 123 -10.78 17.43 -1.95
CA LEU A 123 -10.59 16.79 -3.26
C LEU A 123 -11.92 16.73 -4.04
N SER A 124 -13.02 16.35 -3.40
CA SER A 124 -14.35 16.36 -4.04
C SER A 124 -14.78 17.79 -4.41
N GLN A 125 -14.47 18.82 -3.62
CA GLN A 125 -14.72 20.23 -4.01
C GLN A 125 -14.00 20.61 -5.30
N LEU A 126 -12.70 20.31 -5.43
CA LEU A 126 -11.97 20.55 -6.70
C LEU A 126 -12.67 19.86 -7.88
N ILE A 127 -13.05 18.59 -7.72
CA ILE A 127 -13.70 17.81 -8.77
C ILE A 127 -15.03 18.46 -9.18
N HIS A 128 -15.80 18.99 -8.21
CA HIS A 128 -17.01 19.76 -8.48
C HIS A 128 -16.75 21.08 -9.20
N GLU A 129 -15.66 21.80 -8.91
CA GLU A 129 -15.30 23.00 -9.67
C GLU A 129 -14.82 22.65 -11.09
N VAL A 130 -14.00 21.60 -11.26
CA VAL A 130 -13.58 21.11 -12.58
C VAL A 130 -14.79 20.76 -13.45
N ARG A 131 -15.82 20.08 -12.89
CA ARG A 131 -17.10 19.78 -13.56
C ARG A 131 -17.82 21.03 -14.10
N LYS A 132 -17.70 22.20 -13.45
CA LYS A 132 -18.33 23.46 -13.90
C LYS A 132 -17.60 24.13 -15.07
N THR A 133 -16.35 23.76 -15.33
CA THR A 133 -15.56 24.35 -16.42
C THR A 133 -15.87 23.72 -17.78
N ALA A 134 -15.62 24.47 -18.86
CA ALA A 134 -15.63 23.94 -20.23
C ALA A 134 -14.59 22.81 -20.48
N TYR A 135 -13.63 22.62 -19.55
CA TYR A 135 -12.61 21.58 -19.65
C TYR A 135 -13.05 20.24 -19.08
N SER A 136 -14.15 20.17 -18.31
CA SER A 136 -14.72 18.94 -17.75
C SER A 136 -14.83 17.83 -18.81
N GLU A 137 -15.37 18.20 -19.97
CA GLU A 137 -15.57 17.37 -21.16
C GLU A 137 -14.30 16.74 -21.76
N HIS A 138 -13.14 17.36 -21.53
CA HIS A 138 -11.85 17.01 -22.13
C HIS A 138 -10.82 16.56 -21.08
N THR A 139 -11.20 16.49 -19.81
CA THR A 139 -10.32 16.20 -18.67
C THR A 139 -10.62 14.82 -18.11
N SER A 140 -9.58 13.98 -17.99
CA SER A 140 -9.67 12.70 -17.29
C SER A 140 -9.14 12.89 -15.87
N VAL A 141 -10.02 12.67 -14.88
CA VAL A 141 -9.72 12.81 -13.44
C VAL A 141 -9.89 11.46 -12.78
N THR A 142 -8.86 10.99 -12.06
CA THR A 142 -8.96 9.81 -11.20
C THR A 142 -8.85 10.20 -9.73
N PRO A 143 -9.91 9.99 -8.93
CA PRO A 143 -9.85 10.17 -7.50
C PRO A 143 -9.31 8.91 -6.81
N LEU A 144 -8.24 9.07 -6.03
CA LEU A 144 -7.68 8.00 -5.21
C LEU A 144 -8.23 8.06 -3.78
N GLY A 145 -8.52 6.88 -3.24
CA GLY A 145 -9.11 6.72 -1.91
C GLY A 145 -8.67 5.42 -1.21
N SER A 146 -9.01 5.34 0.06
CA SER A 146 -8.75 4.15 0.89
C SER A 146 -9.71 2.99 0.55
N ARG A 147 -9.40 1.77 1.02
CA ARG A 147 -10.37 0.67 1.00
C ARG A 147 -11.64 0.98 1.81
N ASN A 148 -11.52 1.72 2.92
CA ASN A 148 -12.68 2.10 3.75
C ASN A 148 -13.68 3.00 2.98
N THR A 149 -13.17 3.89 2.13
CA THR A 149 -14.00 4.80 1.31
C THR A 149 -14.50 4.16 0.02
N LEU A 150 -13.70 3.28 -0.62
CA LEU A 150 -14.01 2.70 -1.93
C LEU A 150 -14.63 1.29 -1.90
N CYS A 151 -14.70 0.61 -0.75
CA CYS A 151 -15.24 -0.76 -0.68
C CYS A 151 -16.77 -0.79 -0.82
N ILE A 152 -17.26 -1.64 -1.73
CA ILE A 152 -18.69 -1.88 -2.00
C ILE A 152 -19.20 -3.22 -1.43
N HIS A 153 -18.34 -3.99 -0.76
CA HIS A 153 -18.69 -5.26 -0.11
C HIS A 153 -19.14 -5.01 1.33
N ASP A 154 -20.46 -4.95 1.55
CA ASP A 154 -21.04 -4.56 2.83
C ASP A 154 -20.53 -5.37 4.05
N PRO A 155 -20.29 -6.70 3.98
CA PRO A 155 -19.71 -7.46 5.10
C PRO A 155 -18.27 -7.08 5.48
N VAL A 156 -17.49 -6.51 4.53
CA VAL A 156 -16.15 -5.96 4.82
C VAL A 156 -16.28 -4.53 5.31
N ARG A 157 -17.14 -3.73 4.66
CA ARG A 157 -17.38 -2.33 5.02
C ARG A 157 -17.95 -2.14 6.44
N SER A 158 -18.79 -3.08 6.89
CA SER A 158 -19.40 -3.05 8.23
C SER A 158 -18.41 -3.29 9.38
N LEU A 159 -17.17 -3.74 9.09
CA LEU A 159 -16.13 -3.95 10.09
C LEU A 159 -15.69 -2.64 10.79
N GLY A 160 -15.91 -1.48 10.15
CA GLY A 160 -15.68 -0.12 10.68
C GLY A 160 -14.22 0.28 10.94
N ASN A 161 -13.35 -0.68 11.23
CA ASN A 161 -11.93 -0.50 11.50
C ASN A 161 -11.11 -0.68 10.20
N ILE A 162 -10.26 0.31 9.90
CA ILE A 162 -9.49 0.37 8.65
C ILE A 162 -8.51 -0.81 8.51
N GLN A 163 -7.86 -1.22 9.60
CA GLN A 163 -6.93 -2.35 9.61
C GLN A 163 -7.67 -3.65 9.29
N ARG A 164 -8.79 -3.94 9.97
CA ARG A 164 -9.65 -5.11 9.69
C ARG A 164 -10.19 -5.11 8.25
N ILE A 165 -10.56 -3.95 7.71
CA ILE A 165 -10.98 -3.81 6.30
C ILE A 165 -9.84 -4.19 5.36
N ASN A 166 -8.62 -3.71 5.61
CA ASN A 166 -7.45 -4.05 4.80
C ASN A 166 -7.09 -5.54 4.89
N GLU A 167 -6.98 -6.08 6.11
CA GLU A 167 -6.67 -7.49 6.37
C GLU A 167 -7.70 -8.42 5.72
N THR A 168 -8.99 -8.23 6.00
CA THR A 168 -10.07 -9.06 5.43
C THR A 168 -10.11 -8.96 3.90
N CYS A 169 -9.85 -7.77 3.34
CA CYS A 169 -9.81 -7.59 1.89
C CYS A 169 -8.65 -8.35 1.23
N LEU A 170 -7.46 -8.36 1.87
CA LEU A 170 -6.29 -9.12 1.40
C LEU A 170 -6.46 -10.63 1.63
N ASP A 171 -7.04 -11.05 2.75
CA ASP A 171 -7.37 -12.44 3.01
C ASP A 171 -8.29 -13.00 1.92
N MET A 172 -9.35 -12.27 1.54
CA MET A 172 -10.27 -12.64 0.46
C MET A 172 -9.64 -12.70 -0.96
N GLN A 173 -8.35 -12.35 -1.11
CA GLN A 173 -7.59 -12.44 -2.37
C GLN A 173 -6.57 -13.58 -2.38
N LYS A 174 -6.34 -14.28 -1.26
CA LYS A 174 -5.35 -15.36 -1.19
C LYS A 174 -5.70 -16.51 -2.14
N SER A 175 -4.68 -17.06 -2.79
CA SER A 175 -4.78 -18.27 -3.61
C SER A 175 -5.26 -19.47 -2.77
N GLY A 176 -5.84 -20.48 -3.44
CA GLY A 176 -6.41 -21.65 -2.77
C GLY A 176 -7.74 -21.43 -2.02
N LEU A 177 -8.25 -20.20 -1.90
CA LEU A 177 -9.58 -19.96 -1.35
C LEU A 177 -10.70 -20.39 -2.30
N ALA A 178 -11.66 -21.14 -1.75
CA ALA A 178 -12.93 -21.48 -2.39
C ALA A 178 -13.69 -20.23 -2.82
N ALA A 179 -14.42 -20.33 -3.94
CA ALA A 179 -15.10 -19.18 -4.58
C ALA A 179 -16.04 -18.41 -3.63
N ASN A 180 -16.70 -19.10 -2.70
CA ASN A 180 -17.59 -18.50 -1.69
C ASN A 180 -16.87 -17.68 -0.60
N LYS A 181 -15.54 -17.73 -0.52
CA LYS A 181 -14.70 -16.93 0.40
C LYS A 181 -13.93 -15.81 -0.31
N ARG A 182 -13.97 -15.74 -1.64
CA ARG A 182 -13.35 -14.66 -2.41
C ARG A 182 -14.25 -13.43 -2.45
N CYS A 183 -13.67 -12.26 -2.65
CA CYS A 183 -14.44 -11.03 -2.80
C CYS A 183 -15.19 -11.06 -4.16
N PRO A 184 -16.54 -10.97 -4.18
CA PRO A 184 -17.32 -11.10 -5.42
C PRO A 184 -17.14 -9.93 -6.40
N TYR A 185 -16.58 -8.82 -5.93
CA TYR A 185 -16.32 -7.62 -6.74
C TYR A 185 -14.86 -7.53 -7.21
N PHE A 186 -13.99 -8.47 -6.86
CA PHE A 186 -12.59 -8.41 -7.26
C PHE A 186 -12.45 -8.63 -8.78
N PRO A 187 -11.75 -7.76 -9.52
CA PRO A 187 -11.62 -7.88 -10.97
C PRO A 187 -10.64 -9.01 -11.33
N ASN A 188 -11.17 -10.23 -11.47
CA ASN A 188 -10.41 -11.38 -11.99
C ASN A 188 -10.25 -11.33 -13.52
N ASP A 189 -11.14 -10.61 -14.21
CA ASP A 189 -11.17 -10.50 -15.67
C ASP A 189 -10.60 -9.15 -16.13
N PRO A 190 -9.57 -9.12 -17.00
CA PRO A 190 -9.04 -7.88 -17.56
C PRO A 190 -10.06 -7.12 -18.42
N ALA A 191 -11.02 -7.78 -19.09
CA ALA A 191 -12.02 -7.11 -19.91
C ALA A 191 -13.03 -6.33 -19.03
N ALA A 192 -13.47 -6.94 -17.91
CA ALA A 192 -14.23 -6.23 -16.89
C ALA A 192 -13.47 -5.01 -16.34
N LEU A 193 -12.16 -5.15 -16.06
CA LEU A 193 -11.33 -4.04 -15.57
C LEU A 193 -11.19 -2.91 -16.59
N GLN A 194 -11.05 -3.23 -17.89
CA GLN A 194 -11.05 -2.27 -18.98
C GLN A 194 -12.38 -1.52 -19.07
N ASN A 195 -13.51 -2.24 -18.99
CA ASN A 195 -14.84 -1.63 -19.01
C ASN A 195 -15.05 -0.63 -17.84
N PHE A 196 -14.61 -1.01 -16.63
CA PHE A 196 -14.60 -0.07 -15.51
C PHE A 196 -13.69 1.14 -15.79
N GLN A 197 -12.50 0.90 -16.36
CA GLN A 197 -11.55 1.96 -16.71
C GLN A 197 -12.23 2.96 -17.64
N ASP A 198 -12.86 2.50 -18.72
CA ASP A 198 -13.54 3.31 -19.73
C ASP A 198 -14.72 4.11 -19.16
N HIS A 199 -15.56 3.54 -18.28
CA HIS A 199 -16.67 4.28 -17.65
C HIS A 199 -16.24 5.26 -16.54
N ALA A 200 -15.19 4.92 -15.79
CA ALA A 200 -14.60 5.80 -14.78
C ALA A 200 -13.96 6.99 -15.48
N LEU A 201 -13.17 6.68 -16.50
CA LEU A 201 -12.64 7.59 -17.48
C LEU A 201 -13.69 7.86 -18.59
N ALA A 202 -14.90 8.28 -18.24
CA ALA A 202 -15.88 8.83 -19.21
C ALA A 202 -16.26 10.26 -18.84
N GLU A 203 -16.66 10.44 -17.58
CA GLU A 203 -17.06 11.70 -16.95
C GLU A 203 -16.04 12.09 -15.87
N VAL A 204 -16.10 13.33 -15.37
CA VAL A 204 -15.33 13.74 -14.19
C VAL A 204 -16.03 13.22 -12.93
N ARG A 205 -15.44 12.21 -12.28
CA ARG A 205 -16.00 11.52 -11.10
C ARG A 205 -15.23 11.86 -9.82
N ASP A 206 -15.94 11.93 -8.71
CA ASP A 206 -15.38 11.94 -7.35
C ASP A 206 -15.39 10.51 -6.76
N ILE A 207 -15.00 10.38 -5.48
CA ILE A 207 -14.89 9.08 -4.80
C ILE A 207 -16.26 8.43 -4.67
N GLU A 208 -17.28 9.23 -4.35
CA GLU A 208 -18.67 8.79 -4.21
C GLU A 208 -19.24 8.28 -5.53
N ASP A 209 -18.99 8.97 -6.64
CA ASP A 209 -19.31 8.53 -8.01
C ASP A 209 -18.59 7.23 -8.38
N MET A 210 -17.31 7.07 -8.02
CA MET A 210 -16.56 5.84 -8.28
C MET A 210 -17.11 4.64 -7.50
N VAL A 211 -17.52 4.85 -6.24
CA VAL A 211 -18.28 3.86 -5.46
C VAL A 211 -19.59 3.50 -6.13
N GLN A 212 -20.31 4.50 -6.64
CA GLN A 212 -21.57 4.28 -7.35
C GLN A 212 -21.34 3.52 -8.67
N LEU A 213 -20.28 3.81 -9.40
CA LEU A 213 -19.94 3.15 -10.66
C LEU A 213 -19.60 1.68 -10.45
N GLY A 214 -18.75 1.35 -9.47
CA GLY A 214 -18.40 -0.04 -9.18
C GLY A 214 -19.60 -0.88 -8.73
N ARG A 215 -20.58 -0.27 -8.04
CA ARG A 215 -21.87 -0.92 -7.75
C ARG A 215 -22.71 -1.20 -8.99
N GLN A 216 -22.58 -0.38 -10.04
CA GLN A 216 -23.34 -0.55 -11.30
C GLN A 216 -22.70 -1.61 -12.19
N LEU A 217 -21.37 -1.63 -12.25
CA LEU A 217 -20.60 -2.58 -13.07
C LEU A 217 -20.22 -3.86 -12.31
N HIS A 218 -20.63 -4.01 -11.04
CA HIS A 218 -20.25 -5.11 -10.14
C HIS A 218 -18.73 -5.31 -9.97
N ILE A 219 -17.95 -4.23 -10.03
CA ILE A 219 -16.48 -4.22 -9.94
C ILE A 219 -16.00 -3.38 -8.76
N CYS A 220 -14.94 -3.82 -8.09
CA CYS A 220 -14.36 -3.13 -6.93
C CYS A 220 -13.76 -1.77 -7.31
N PRO A 221 -14.31 -0.64 -6.84
CA PRO A 221 -13.81 0.70 -7.15
C PRO A 221 -12.35 0.94 -6.72
N TYR A 222 -11.89 0.26 -5.66
CA TYR A 222 -10.52 0.38 -5.17
C TYR A 222 -9.47 -0.16 -6.16
N TYR A 223 -9.76 -1.27 -6.85
CA TYR A 223 -8.86 -1.81 -7.88
C TYR A 223 -9.12 -1.14 -9.24
N GLY A 224 -10.38 -0.84 -9.57
CA GLY A 224 -10.72 -0.09 -10.78
C GLY A 224 -10.12 1.31 -10.85
N SER A 225 -10.16 2.09 -9.76
CA SER A 225 -9.51 3.41 -9.72
C SER A 225 -7.99 3.36 -9.89
N ARG A 226 -7.34 2.22 -9.61
CA ARG A 226 -5.90 2.04 -9.85
C ARG A 226 -5.57 1.82 -11.33
N SER A 227 -6.38 1.07 -12.09
CA SER A 227 -6.14 0.89 -13.54
C SER A 227 -6.31 2.19 -14.34
N THR A 228 -7.14 3.12 -13.85
CA THR A 228 -7.35 4.42 -14.52
C THR A 228 -6.16 5.39 -14.45
N LEU A 229 -5.16 5.14 -13.59
CA LEU A 229 -4.05 6.07 -13.35
C LEU A 229 -3.16 6.32 -14.58
N THR A 230 -2.98 5.31 -15.45
CA THR A 230 -2.13 5.39 -16.64
C THR A 230 -2.70 6.30 -17.73
N GLU A 231 -4.01 6.48 -17.79
CA GLU A 231 -4.72 7.33 -18.78
C GLU A 231 -5.31 8.61 -18.17
N SER A 232 -4.93 8.94 -16.94
CA SER A 232 -5.38 10.14 -16.22
C SER A 232 -4.61 11.40 -16.61
N GLN A 233 -5.33 12.52 -16.77
CA GLN A 233 -4.72 13.85 -16.90
C GLN A 233 -4.49 14.46 -15.52
N TRP A 234 -5.45 14.23 -14.62
CA TRP A 234 -5.45 14.67 -13.23
C TRP A 234 -5.65 13.47 -12.32
N VAL A 235 -4.88 13.41 -11.24
CA VAL A 235 -5.04 12.43 -10.16
C VAL A 235 -5.21 13.21 -8.87
N THR A 236 -6.38 13.11 -8.24
CA THR A 236 -6.67 13.76 -6.96
C THR A 236 -6.43 12.76 -5.83
N LEU A 237 -5.53 13.08 -4.90
CA LEU A 237 -5.09 12.13 -3.87
C LEU A 237 -4.89 12.80 -2.50
N PRO A 238 -5.18 12.12 -1.38
CA PRO A 238 -4.80 12.60 -0.05
C PRO A 238 -3.29 12.74 0.12
N TYR A 239 -2.87 13.69 0.97
CA TYR A 239 -1.47 13.90 1.36
C TYR A 239 -0.70 12.60 1.67
N ASN A 240 -1.29 11.67 2.42
CA ASN A 240 -0.57 10.44 2.79
C ASN A 240 -0.20 9.57 1.57
N LEU A 241 -1.01 9.56 0.50
CA LEU A 241 -0.69 8.83 -0.72
C LEU A 241 0.41 9.52 -1.56
N LEU A 242 0.53 10.85 -1.47
CA LEU A 242 1.58 11.61 -2.15
C LEU A 242 2.92 11.51 -1.39
N LEU A 243 2.89 11.62 -0.07
CA LEU A 243 4.09 11.81 0.74
C LEU A 243 4.77 10.48 1.10
N GLN A 244 3.99 9.42 1.37
CA GLN A 244 4.55 8.09 1.65
C GLN A 244 5.13 7.45 0.39
N LYS A 245 6.45 7.21 0.37
CA LYS A 245 7.17 6.57 -0.75
C LYS A 245 6.54 5.21 -1.14
N SER A 246 6.32 4.34 -0.16
CA SER A 246 5.71 3.01 -0.38
C SER A 246 4.28 3.06 -0.93
N ALA A 247 3.50 4.09 -0.57
CA ALA A 247 2.16 4.29 -1.13
C ALA A 247 2.26 4.69 -2.61
N ARG A 248 3.17 5.62 -2.96
CA ARG A 248 3.44 6.02 -4.35
C ARG A 248 3.89 4.85 -5.21
N GLU A 249 4.83 4.05 -4.73
CA GLU A 249 5.36 2.87 -5.42
C GLU A 249 4.25 1.84 -5.68
N SER A 250 3.46 1.49 -4.67
CA SER A 250 2.31 0.59 -4.80
C SER A 250 1.20 1.08 -5.74
N LEU A 251 1.16 2.39 -6.02
CA LEU A 251 0.22 3.04 -6.93
C LEU A 251 0.81 3.36 -8.31
N GLY A 252 2.12 3.13 -8.54
CA GLY A 252 2.81 3.54 -9.77
C GLY A 252 2.90 5.06 -9.97
N ILE A 253 2.80 5.86 -8.89
CA ILE A 253 2.84 7.33 -8.96
C ILE A 253 4.28 7.81 -9.23
N ARG A 254 4.50 8.32 -10.45
CA ARG A 254 5.79 8.91 -10.88
C ARG A 254 5.73 10.43 -10.75
N LEU A 255 6.59 11.02 -9.93
CA LEU A 255 6.61 12.49 -9.76
C LEU A 255 7.52 13.21 -10.78
N ARG A 256 8.58 12.57 -11.25
CA ARG A 256 9.46 13.11 -12.30
C ARG A 256 8.70 13.21 -13.63
N GLY A 257 8.90 14.31 -14.35
CA GLY A 257 8.17 14.63 -15.60
C GLY A 257 6.70 15.05 -15.42
N ASN A 258 6.22 15.16 -14.18
CA ASN A 258 4.82 15.42 -13.85
C ASN A 258 4.64 16.66 -12.96
N ILE A 259 3.43 17.19 -12.91
CA ILE A 259 3.09 18.39 -12.13
C ILE A 259 2.48 17.96 -10.80
N VAL A 260 2.94 18.55 -9.69
CA VAL A 260 2.37 18.32 -8.36
C VAL A 260 1.83 19.64 -7.82
N ILE A 261 0.54 19.65 -7.47
CA ILE A 261 -0.15 20.77 -6.83
C ILE A 261 -0.48 20.33 -5.40
N ILE A 262 0.04 21.05 -4.41
CA ILE A 262 -0.29 20.84 -3.00
C ILE A 262 -1.20 21.98 -2.56
N ASP A 263 -2.48 21.67 -2.44
CA ASP A 263 -3.49 22.54 -1.86
C ASP A 263 -3.40 22.52 -0.33
N GLU A 264 -3.76 23.62 0.32
CA GLU A 264 -3.66 23.84 1.77
C GLU A 264 -2.31 23.52 2.42
N ALA A 265 -1.22 23.75 1.67
CA ALA A 265 0.16 23.37 2.00
C ALA A 265 0.69 23.85 3.37
N HIS A 266 -0.01 24.77 4.05
CA HIS A 266 0.27 25.12 5.45
C HIS A 266 0.17 23.90 6.39
N ASN A 267 -0.63 22.88 6.04
CA ASN A 267 -0.78 21.62 6.79
C ASN A 267 0.29 20.56 6.46
N LEU A 268 1.20 20.84 5.53
CA LEU A 268 2.11 19.85 4.98
C LEU A 268 3.12 19.33 6.01
N VAL A 269 3.71 20.24 6.81
CA VAL A 269 4.72 19.89 7.82
C VAL A 269 4.12 19.05 8.94
N ASP A 270 2.94 19.41 9.44
CA ASP A 270 2.21 18.65 10.46
C ASP A 270 1.87 17.24 9.95
N THR A 271 1.44 17.14 8.68
CA THR A 271 1.09 15.85 8.09
C THR A 271 2.31 14.97 7.85
N LEU A 272 3.45 15.55 7.42
CA LEU A 272 4.73 14.83 7.36
C LEU A 272 5.15 14.32 8.74
N SER A 273 5.07 15.18 9.76
CA SER A 273 5.38 14.81 11.13
C SER A 273 4.49 13.67 11.63
N GLN A 274 3.20 13.68 11.31
CA GLN A 274 2.26 12.59 11.65
C GLN A 274 2.51 11.30 10.86
N ILE A 275 2.93 11.39 9.60
CA ILE A 275 3.25 10.23 8.74
C ILE A 275 4.51 9.50 9.22
N TYR A 276 5.50 10.25 9.70
CA TYR A 276 6.82 9.72 10.10
C TYR A 276 7.02 9.61 11.62
N SER A 277 5.96 9.81 12.42
CA SER A 277 5.98 9.56 13.87
C SER A 277 4.99 8.46 14.26
N CYS A 278 5.25 7.82 15.40
CA CYS A 278 4.30 6.91 16.04
C CYS A 278 4.29 7.18 17.56
N THR A 279 3.14 6.97 18.19
CA THR A 279 2.99 7.10 19.65
C THR A 279 2.82 5.72 20.27
N VAL A 280 3.72 5.35 21.18
CA VAL A 280 3.70 4.06 21.87
C VAL A 280 3.29 4.28 23.32
N HIS A 281 2.04 3.91 23.64
CA HIS A 281 1.55 3.93 25.02
C HIS A 281 1.96 2.67 25.78
N LEU A 282 2.04 2.75 27.10
CA LEU A 282 2.30 1.62 28.00
C LEU A 282 1.38 0.42 27.73
N ASP A 283 0.10 0.68 27.45
CA ASP A 283 -0.89 -0.34 27.07
C ASP A 283 -0.51 -1.08 25.77
N HIS A 284 0.05 -0.40 24.77
CA HIS A 284 0.55 -1.04 23.55
C HIS A 284 1.71 -2.01 23.87
N VAL A 285 2.65 -1.59 24.72
CA VAL A 285 3.80 -2.44 25.12
C VAL A 285 3.36 -3.62 25.98
N ASN A 286 2.40 -3.41 26.90
CA ASN A 286 1.80 -4.48 27.70
C ASN A 286 1.11 -5.52 26.80
N LYS A 287 0.27 -5.08 25.85
CA LYS A 287 -0.41 -5.97 24.89
C LYS A 287 0.57 -6.73 24.02
N ALA A 288 1.57 -6.06 23.46
CA ALA A 288 2.63 -6.70 22.65
C ALA A 288 3.41 -7.75 23.47
N PHE A 289 3.76 -7.44 24.73
CA PHE A 289 4.43 -8.38 25.62
C PHE A 289 3.58 -9.63 25.90
N SER A 290 2.30 -9.47 26.24
CA SER A 290 1.38 -10.60 26.46
C SER A 290 1.18 -11.44 25.20
N GLN A 291 1.00 -10.80 24.03
CA GLN A 291 0.84 -11.49 22.75
C GLN A 291 2.09 -12.27 22.35
N LEU A 292 3.28 -11.66 22.45
CA LEU A 292 4.55 -12.30 22.12
C LEU A 292 4.90 -13.43 23.10
N THR A 293 4.57 -13.27 24.39
CA THR A 293 4.75 -14.33 25.40
C THR A 293 3.86 -15.53 25.09
N ALA A 294 2.58 -15.31 24.77
CA ALA A 294 1.65 -16.37 24.40
C ALA A 294 2.07 -17.07 23.10
N TYR A 295 2.55 -16.32 22.10
CA TYR A 295 3.13 -16.88 20.88
C TYR A 295 4.34 -17.77 21.19
N PHE A 296 5.30 -17.28 21.98
CA PHE A 296 6.49 -18.02 22.36
C PHE A 296 6.13 -19.31 23.11
N GLN A 297 5.26 -19.24 24.12
CA GLN A 297 4.81 -20.42 24.88
C GLN A 297 4.15 -21.48 23.99
N LYS A 298 3.36 -21.06 22.99
CA LYS A 298 2.66 -21.96 22.06
C LYS A 298 3.57 -22.59 21.02
N TYR A 299 4.58 -21.87 20.53
CA TYR A 299 5.39 -22.30 19.39
C TYR A 299 6.85 -22.65 19.73
N LYS A 300 7.33 -22.50 20.98
CA LYS A 300 8.72 -22.75 21.40
C LYS A 300 9.34 -24.07 20.91
N ASN A 301 8.56 -25.15 20.82
CA ASN A 301 9.04 -26.47 20.39
C ASN A 301 9.09 -26.63 18.85
N ARG A 302 8.64 -25.62 18.09
CA ARG A 302 8.54 -25.62 16.61
C ARG A 302 9.37 -24.51 15.96
N LEU A 303 10.06 -23.69 16.75
CA LEU A 303 10.88 -22.57 16.28
C LEU A 303 12.34 -23.02 16.17
N SER A 304 13.04 -22.58 15.13
CA SER A 304 14.49 -22.74 15.02
C SER A 304 15.23 -21.93 16.11
N GLY A 305 16.48 -22.29 16.39
CA GLY A 305 17.29 -21.66 17.43
C GLY A 305 17.41 -20.13 17.27
N GLY A 306 17.68 -19.66 16.05
CA GLY A 306 17.71 -18.23 15.73
C GLY A 306 16.39 -17.52 16.02
N ASN A 307 15.26 -18.09 15.60
CA ASN A 307 13.92 -17.53 15.87
C ASN A 307 13.60 -17.48 17.37
N VAL A 308 14.04 -18.46 18.17
CA VAL A 308 13.95 -18.44 19.64
C VAL A 308 14.77 -17.30 20.23
N ILE A 309 15.97 -17.01 19.71
CA ILE A 309 16.82 -15.90 20.16
C ILE A 309 16.15 -14.55 19.85
N TYR A 310 15.68 -14.33 18.61
CA TYR A 310 15.00 -13.09 18.23
C TYR A 310 13.76 -12.80 19.08
N ILE A 311 12.92 -13.80 19.34
CA ILE A 311 11.74 -13.64 20.20
C ILE A 311 12.12 -13.32 21.64
N ARG A 312 13.20 -13.92 22.18
CA ARG A 312 13.72 -13.58 23.52
C ARG A 312 14.28 -12.16 23.59
N GLN A 313 15.00 -11.70 22.55
CA GLN A 313 15.48 -10.32 22.46
C GLN A 313 14.31 -9.32 22.45
N LEU A 314 13.26 -9.59 21.67
CA LEU A 314 12.05 -8.77 21.64
C LEU A 314 11.33 -8.76 23.00
N LEU A 315 11.22 -9.90 23.70
CA LEU A 315 10.65 -9.97 25.05
C LEU A 315 11.48 -9.18 26.08
N SER A 316 12.81 -9.20 25.98
CA SER A 316 13.69 -8.39 26.83
C SER A 316 13.50 -6.89 26.57
N LEU A 317 13.48 -6.48 25.29
CA LEU A 317 13.21 -5.09 24.89
C LEU A 317 11.84 -4.61 25.38
N LEU A 318 10.78 -5.42 25.20
CA LEU A 318 9.44 -5.09 25.71
C LEU A 318 9.42 -4.99 27.24
N THR A 319 10.19 -5.83 27.95
CA THR A 319 10.32 -5.74 29.42
C THR A 319 10.99 -4.44 29.85
N ALA A 320 12.08 -4.05 29.19
CA ALA A 320 12.78 -2.79 29.43
C ALA A 320 11.89 -1.57 29.14
N LEU A 321 11.14 -1.60 28.02
CA LEU A 321 10.17 -0.56 27.66
C LEU A 321 9.01 -0.47 28.67
N ARG A 322 8.48 -1.59 29.16
CA ARG A 322 7.46 -1.61 30.23
C ARG A 322 8.01 -0.99 31.51
N LYS A 323 9.22 -1.37 31.95
CA LYS A 323 9.87 -0.80 33.14
C LYS A 323 10.11 0.71 33.00
N TYR A 324 10.57 1.17 31.83
CA TYR A 324 10.74 2.58 31.50
C TYR A 324 9.41 3.38 31.58
N LEU A 325 8.38 2.93 30.87
CA LEU A 325 7.09 3.61 30.82
C LEU A 325 6.35 3.59 32.17
N ASN A 326 6.44 2.49 32.93
CA ASN A 326 5.93 2.42 34.30
C ASN A 326 6.63 3.41 35.24
N SER A 327 7.90 3.73 35.01
CA SER A 327 8.67 4.73 35.79
C SER A 327 8.39 6.19 35.40
N GLY A 328 7.35 6.44 34.58
CA GLY A 328 6.99 7.77 34.09
C GLY A 328 7.92 8.34 33.01
N GLY A 329 8.76 7.51 32.39
CA GLY A 329 9.66 7.93 31.30
C GLY A 329 10.91 8.71 31.73
N ASN A 330 11.21 8.82 33.04
CA ASN A 330 12.30 9.66 33.55
C ASN A 330 13.66 8.95 33.71
N ARG A 331 13.82 7.72 33.20
CA ARG A 331 15.03 6.89 33.36
C ARG A 331 15.55 6.40 32.01
N ARG A 332 16.85 6.15 31.84
CA ARG A 332 17.32 5.50 30.59
C ARG A 332 16.77 4.07 30.50
N ILE A 333 16.39 3.64 29.29
CA ILE A 333 16.05 2.25 29.01
C ILE A 333 17.32 1.41 29.19
N SER A 334 17.30 0.44 30.10
CA SER A 334 18.37 -0.57 30.22
C SER A 334 17.86 -1.93 29.77
N LEU A 335 18.65 -2.61 28.94
CA LEU A 335 18.39 -3.98 28.46
C LEU A 335 19.03 -5.05 29.37
N THR A 336 19.77 -4.65 30.40
CA THR A 336 20.32 -5.56 31.41
C THR A 336 19.20 -6.20 32.22
N PRO A 337 19.12 -7.53 32.35
CA PRO A 337 18.21 -8.18 33.30
C PRO A 337 18.47 -7.64 34.71
N SER A 338 17.44 -7.16 35.39
CA SER A 338 17.55 -6.79 36.79
C SER A 338 17.48 -8.06 37.62
N ALA A 339 18.45 -8.29 38.50
CA ALA A 339 18.58 -9.52 39.30
C ALA A 339 17.45 -9.75 40.34
N ASN A 340 16.38 -8.95 40.32
CA ASN A 340 15.29 -8.97 41.29
C ASN A 340 14.01 -9.60 40.74
N ASP A 341 13.95 -9.96 39.45
CA ASP A 341 12.75 -10.60 38.85
C ASP A 341 12.67 -12.12 39.16
N THR A 342 13.52 -12.65 40.05
CA THR A 342 13.64 -14.09 40.39
C THR A 342 13.09 -14.50 41.77
N GLU A 343 12.58 -13.57 42.59
CA GLU A 343 12.18 -13.88 43.99
C GLU A 343 10.66 -13.96 44.26
N GLU A 344 9.78 -13.58 43.33
CA GLU A 344 8.31 -13.74 43.48
C GLU A 344 7.76 -14.99 42.77
N SER A 345 8.33 -16.16 43.07
CA SER A 345 7.65 -17.45 42.89
C SER A 345 8.25 -18.52 43.80
N SER A 346 7.70 -18.67 45.00
CA SER A 346 7.90 -19.80 45.93
C SER A 346 6.64 -20.00 46.76
#